data_AF-A0A8G2C5H5-F1
#
_entry.id   AF-A0A8G2C5H5-F1
#
_cell.length_a   1.000
_cell.length_b   1.000
_cell.length_c   1.000
_cell.angle_alpha   90.00
_cell.angle_beta   90.00
_cell.angle_gamma   90.00
#
_symmetry.space_group_name_H-M   'P 1'
#
loop_
_entity.id
_entity.type
_entity.pdbx_description
1 polymer ?
#
loop_
_entity_poly.entity_id
_entity_poly.type
_entity_poly.pdbx_seq_one_letter_code
_entity_poly.pdbx_strand_id
1 'polypeptide(L)'
;MTEAQATNKAAMKYLIVAIAITAWNLSLLPSAQATPADEAKFFYRKASGPADEELSSGVQFIRYIYKTALSRSGNGMGAAEKQIVFNELIRLGMLGDINALAMAAVLPHVDPEFSEGIDVSPIEPWLIRHLGEAEGHWLLGVLYLHWLSGFPPVSHAPVYVNAPKHFRKSALAGNRKSMMFISEYSSKGDDFTPLPGQEIKNPMPDYIAKGEREKWYWVVRAAELGDAWANYFAGLQYAEEHAGRPLEEASRRVLFYWERAAILGDAATSLWLTQIFDDGECSQQETNIVTNQSCKKAFFYIALRARYYTNGEYSKYKEKSEKGAVAEIYGQKFLKGIPKINFAPCMTQAEYEAALKESKIAYDEFKARQTEEKAAQQALYDKAREALPELRAELAAVGVKIEEGQ
;
A
#
# COMPACT_ATOMS: atom_id res chain seq x y z
N MET A 1 -18.48 -36.38 -22.70
CA MET A 1 -17.80 -35.08 -22.94
C MET A 1 -16.45 -35.41 -23.52
N THR A 2 -16.11 -34.94 -24.72
CA THR A 2 -14.81 -35.25 -25.32
C THR A 2 -13.72 -34.40 -24.66
N GLU A 3 -12.51 -34.95 -24.57
CA GLU A 3 -11.33 -34.31 -23.96
C GLU A 3 -11.05 -32.91 -24.56
N ALA A 4 -11.38 -32.72 -25.84
CA ALA A 4 -11.33 -31.45 -26.58
C ALA A 4 -12.35 -30.39 -26.11
N GLN A 5 -13.51 -30.80 -25.57
CA GLN A 5 -14.51 -29.88 -25.01
C GLN A 5 -14.16 -29.46 -23.57
N ALA A 6 -13.48 -30.33 -22.81
CA ALA A 6 -12.96 -29.97 -21.48
C ALA A 6 -11.79 -28.98 -21.58
N THR A 7 -10.88 -29.18 -22.54
CA THR A 7 -9.74 -28.28 -22.80
C THR A 7 -10.16 -26.91 -23.33
N ASN A 8 -11.13 -26.81 -24.24
CA ASN A 8 -11.67 -25.51 -24.67
C ASN A 8 -12.44 -24.77 -23.56
N LYS A 9 -13.08 -25.51 -22.64
CA LYS A 9 -13.82 -24.96 -21.49
C LYS A 9 -12.89 -24.41 -20.40
N ALA A 10 -11.76 -25.06 -20.17
CA ALA A 10 -10.67 -24.52 -19.36
C ALA A 10 -10.04 -23.31 -20.06
N ALA A 11 -9.65 -23.44 -21.33
CA ALA A 11 -8.93 -22.39 -22.07
C ALA A 11 -9.69 -21.05 -22.13
N MET A 12 -11.02 -21.05 -22.29
CA MET A 12 -11.80 -19.80 -22.37
C MET A 12 -12.09 -19.17 -20.99
N LYS A 13 -12.18 -19.98 -19.92
CA LYS A 13 -12.20 -19.50 -18.52
C LYS A 13 -10.85 -18.86 -18.15
N TYR A 14 -9.75 -19.49 -18.54
CA TYR A 14 -8.39 -18.99 -18.29
C TYR A 14 -8.05 -17.77 -19.15
N LEU A 15 -8.57 -17.62 -20.37
CA LEU A 15 -8.21 -16.50 -21.26
C LEU A 15 -8.73 -15.12 -20.77
N ILE A 16 -9.97 -15.05 -20.26
CA ILE A 16 -10.54 -13.78 -19.76
C ILE A 16 -9.88 -13.36 -18.42
N VAL A 17 -9.35 -14.34 -17.69
CA VAL A 17 -8.72 -14.18 -16.37
C VAL A 17 -7.21 -13.95 -16.46
N ALA A 18 -6.51 -14.64 -17.36
CA ALA A 18 -5.08 -14.48 -17.60
C ALA A 18 -4.74 -13.10 -18.16
N ILE A 19 -5.63 -12.48 -18.95
CA ILE A 19 -5.45 -11.09 -19.43
C ILE A 19 -5.50 -10.10 -18.25
N ALA A 20 -6.25 -10.38 -17.19
CA ALA A 20 -6.27 -9.54 -15.99
C ALA A 20 -5.06 -9.77 -15.06
N ILE A 21 -4.55 -11.01 -15.00
CA ILE A 21 -3.43 -11.41 -14.13
C ILE A 21 -2.07 -11.03 -14.73
N THR A 22 -1.85 -11.27 -16.02
CA THR A 22 -0.59 -10.92 -16.71
C THR A 22 -0.37 -9.42 -16.81
N ALA A 23 -1.45 -8.62 -16.91
CA ALA A 23 -1.36 -7.16 -16.86
C ALA A 23 -0.97 -6.61 -15.47
N TRP A 24 -1.18 -7.37 -14.39
CA TRP A 24 -0.93 -6.93 -13.01
C TRP A 24 0.37 -7.49 -12.42
N ASN A 25 0.72 -8.75 -12.70
CA ASN A 25 1.99 -9.33 -12.24
C ASN A 25 3.22 -8.68 -12.91
N LEU A 26 3.09 -8.16 -14.13
CA LEU A 26 4.16 -7.40 -14.79
C LEU A 26 4.27 -5.93 -14.33
N SER A 27 3.30 -5.39 -13.58
CA SER A 27 3.29 -3.98 -13.18
C SER A 27 3.63 -3.74 -11.70
N LEU A 28 3.86 -4.80 -10.92
CA LEU A 28 4.15 -4.72 -9.47
C LEU A 28 5.57 -5.13 -9.07
N LEU A 29 6.36 -5.65 -10.01
CA LEU A 29 7.80 -5.68 -9.87
C LEU A 29 8.35 -4.53 -10.71
N PRO A 30 9.36 -3.76 -10.23
CA PRO A 30 10.13 -2.95 -11.15
C PRO A 30 10.57 -3.88 -12.29
N SER A 31 10.19 -3.54 -13.52
CA SER A 31 10.70 -4.24 -14.69
C SER A 31 12.23 -4.23 -14.59
N ALA A 32 12.93 -5.15 -15.26
CA ALA A 32 14.39 -5.10 -15.34
C ALA A 32 14.94 -3.78 -15.94
N GLN A 33 14.07 -2.83 -16.31
CA GLN A 33 14.33 -1.49 -16.83
C GLN A 33 13.66 -0.37 -16.01
N ALA A 34 13.15 -0.63 -14.80
CA ALA A 34 12.50 0.41 -14.00
C ALA A 34 13.49 1.51 -13.64
N THR A 35 13.10 2.76 -13.85
CA THR A 35 13.93 3.89 -13.42
C THR A 35 13.88 4.03 -11.90
N PRO A 36 14.89 4.65 -11.26
CA PRO A 36 14.83 5.00 -9.83
C PRO A 36 13.55 5.78 -9.44
N ALA A 37 13.00 6.57 -10.36
CA ALA A 37 11.75 7.28 -10.16
C ALA A 37 10.52 6.35 -10.15
N ASP A 38 10.50 5.33 -11.02
CA ASP A 38 9.45 4.31 -11.02
C ASP A 38 9.49 3.47 -9.74
N GLU A 39 10.69 3.14 -9.27
CA GLU A 39 10.92 2.44 -8.01
C GLU A 39 10.47 3.29 -6.81
N ALA A 40 10.88 4.55 -6.73
CA ALA A 40 10.43 5.47 -5.68
C ALA A 40 8.91 5.66 -5.69
N LYS A 41 8.29 5.78 -6.87
CA LYS A 41 6.83 5.89 -7.01
C LYS A 41 6.10 4.61 -6.58
N PHE A 42 6.67 3.45 -6.86
CA PHE A 42 6.16 2.17 -6.40
C PHE A 42 6.21 2.08 -4.87
N PHE A 43 7.36 2.41 -4.29
CA PHE A 43 7.53 2.38 -2.84
C PHE A 43 6.71 3.42 -2.10
N TYR A 44 6.57 4.63 -2.66
CA TYR A 44 5.68 5.66 -2.11
C TYR A 44 4.25 5.15 -1.98
N ARG A 45 3.77 4.42 -3.00
CA ARG A 45 2.46 3.78 -2.97
C ARG A 45 2.39 2.64 -1.95
N LYS A 46 3.40 1.77 -1.88
CA LYS A 46 3.47 0.69 -0.87
C LYS A 46 3.50 1.23 0.57
N ALA A 47 4.25 2.30 0.82
CA ALA A 47 4.33 2.96 2.13
C ALA A 47 3.04 3.76 2.46
N SER A 48 2.04 3.72 1.59
CA SER A 48 0.77 4.45 1.70
C SER A 48 0.99 5.95 1.92
N GLY A 49 1.93 6.54 1.18
CA GLY A 49 2.19 7.97 1.25
C GLY A 49 0.97 8.81 0.88
N PRO A 50 0.89 10.07 1.32
CA PRO A 50 -0.29 10.91 1.13
C PRO A 50 -0.62 11.04 -0.36
N ALA A 51 -1.89 10.86 -0.70
CA ALA A 51 -2.33 11.10 -2.07
C ALA A 51 -2.20 12.58 -2.44
N ASP A 52 -2.22 12.89 -3.73
CA ASP A 52 -2.09 14.29 -4.17
C ASP A 52 -3.22 15.15 -3.58
N GLU A 53 -4.41 14.58 -3.42
CA GLU A 53 -5.58 15.22 -2.81
C GLU A 53 -5.45 15.43 -1.30
N GLU A 54 -4.51 14.75 -0.63
CA GLU A 54 -4.24 14.89 0.80
C GLU A 54 -3.16 15.95 1.09
N LEU A 55 -2.42 16.36 0.06
CA LEU A 55 -1.48 17.47 0.15
C LEU A 55 -2.24 18.79 0.01
N SER A 56 -1.79 19.83 0.71
CA SER A 56 -2.37 21.17 0.56
C SER A 56 -2.18 21.68 -0.88
N SER A 57 -3.04 22.61 -1.30
CA SER A 57 -2.91 23.26 -2.60
C SER A 57 -1.54 23.94 -2.78
N GLY A 58 -0.96 24.48 -1.71
CA GLY A 58 0.38 25.06 -1.71
C GLY A 58 1.47 24.02 -2.01
N VAL A 59 1.43 22.87 -1.32
CA VAL A 59 2.36 21.76 -1.58
C VAL A 59 2.19 21.20 -3.00
N GLN A 60 0.95 21.03 -3.46
CA GLN A 60 0.67 20.60 -4.83
C GLN A 60 1.24 21.59 -5.86
N PHE A 61 1.08 22.89 -5.63
CA PHE A 61 1.60 23.94 -6.51
C PHE A 61 3.13 23.96 -6.55
N ILE A 62 3.78 23.85 -5.40
CA ILE A 62 5.24 23.72 -5.30
C ILE A 62 5.74 22.51 -6.10
N ARG A 63 5.08 21.36 -5.93
CA ARG A 63 5.41 20.15 -6.68
C ARG A 63 5.21 20.34 -8.19
N TYR A 64 4.17 21.05 -8.59
CA TYR A 64 3.91 21.38 -9.98
C TYR A 64 5.02 22.28 -10.57
N ILE A 65 5.45 23.31 -9.84
CA ILE A 65 6.58 24.17 -10.24
C ILE A 65 7.83 23.33 -10.42
N TYR A 66 8.17 22.51 -9.44
CA TYR A 66 9.34 21.63 -9.47
C TYR A 66 9.35 20.74 -10.71
N LYS A 67 8.24 20.03 -10.96
CA LYS A 67 8.06 19.17 -12.14
C LYS A 67 8.15 19.96 -13.45
N THR A 68 7.60 21.16 -13.49
CA THR A 68 7.57 21.99 -14.69
C THR A 68 8.95 22.54 -15.01
N ALA A 69 9.72 22.96 -14.01
CA ALA A 69 11.08 23.45 -14.19
C ALA A 69 12.01 22.34 -14.71
N LEU A 70 11.91 21.14 -14.13
CA LEU A 70 12.66 19.96 -14.61
C LEU A 70 12.36 19.61 -16.07
N SER A 71 11.10 19.72 -16.50
CA SER A 71 10.71 19.38 -17.89
C SER A 71 11.10 20.45 -18.92
N ARG A 72 11.24 21.72 -18.52
CA ARG A 72 11.54 22.83 -19.43
C ARG A 72 13.03 23.03 -19.72
N SER A 73 13.88 22.90 -18.71
CA SER A 73 15.27 23.36 -18.82
C SER A 73 16.27 22.27 -19.17
N GLY A 74 15.94 20.98 -18.98
CA GLY A 74 16.90 19.87 -19.02
C GLY A 74 18.00 19.91 -17.95
N ASN A 75 18.18 21.06 -17.29
CA ASN A 75 19.21 21.39 -16.30
C ASN A 75 18.64 21.56 -14.88
N GLY A 76 17.33 21.36 -14.70
CA GLY A 76 16.64 21.57 -13.41
C GLY A 76 16.35 23.03 -13.07
N MET A 77 15.94 23.28 -11.82
CA MET A 77 15.71 24.62 -11.27
C MET A 77 17.04 25.32 -11.00
N GLY A 78 17.11 26.63 -11.24
CA GLY A 78 18.22 27.45 -10.76
C GLY A 78 18.19 27.65 -9.24
N ALA A 79 19.33 28.03 -8.64
CA ALA A 79 19.45 28.22 -7.19
C ALA A 79 18.38 29.18 -6.61
N ALA A 80 18.07 30.28 -7.30
CA ALA A 80 17.03 31.22 -6.88
C ALA A 80 15.62 30.60 -6.88
N GLU A 81 15.29 29.75 -7.87
CA GLU A 81 14.01 29.05 -7.93
C GLU A 81 13.89 28.00 -6.83
N LYS A 82 14.98 27.26 -6.55
CA LYS A 82 15.06 26.32 -5.42
C LYS A 82 14.81 27.01 -4.09
N GLN A 83 15.44 28.16 -3.87
CA GLN A 83 15.25 28.97 -2.66
C GLN A 83 13.81 29.48 -2.50
N ILE A 84 13.17 29.94 -3.59
CA ILE A 84 11.75 30.35 -3.55
C ILE A 84 10.86 29.18 -3.14
N VAL A 85 11.05 28.01 -3.77
CA VAL A 85 10.31 26.79 -3.43
C VAL A 85 10.52 26.41 -1.96
N PHE A 86 11.76 26.47 -1.49
CA PHE A 86 12.10 26.11 -0.12
C PHE A 86 11.50 27.05 0.92
N ASN A 87 11.62 28.37 0.70
CA ASN A 87 11.02 29.38 1.58
C ASN A 87 9.51 29.23 1.67
N GLU A 88 8.85 28.88 0.55
CA GLU A 88 7.41 28.63 0.56
C GLU A 88 7.04 27.38 1.37
N LEU A 89 7.84 26.29 1.30
CA LEU A 89 7.62 25.12 2.16
C LEU A 89 7.74 25.47 3.64
N ILE A 90 8.75 26.25 4.03
CA ILE A 90 8.91 26.73 5.40
C ILE A 90 7.72 27.60 5.81
N ARG A 91 7.31 28.55 4.97
CA ARG A 91 6.17 29.43 5.23
C ARG A 91 4.88 28.63 5.44
N LEU A 92 4.56 27.69 4.56
CA LEU A 92 3.40 26.80 4.67
C LEU A 92 3.49 25.94 5.94
N GLY A 93 4.67 25.40 6.24
CA GLY A 93 4.91 24.65 7.47
C GLY A 93 4.63 25.47 8.73
N MET A 94 5.06 26.74 8.74
CA MET A 94 4.79 27.68 9.82
C MET A 94 3.32 28.11 9.91
N LEU A 95 2.54 27.93 8.85
CA LEU A 95 1.08 28.11 8.85
C LEU A 95 0.31 26.85 9.27
N GLY A 96 1.01 25.75 9.60
CA GLY A 96 0.39 24.52 10.07
C GLY A 96 0.40 23.37 9.07
N ASP A 97 1.01 23.52 7.89
CA ASP A 97 1.15 22.41 6.95
C ASP A 97 2.32 21.49 7.34
N ILE A 98 2.01 20.47 8.13
CA ILE A 98 2.98 19.48 8.60
C ILE A 98 3.66 18.73 7.45
N ASN A 99 2.97 18.53 6.31
CA ASN A 99 3.58 17.89 5.15
C ASN A 99 4.61 18.82 4.49
N ALA A 100 4.28 20.11 4.32
CA ALA A 100 5.22 21.10 3.81
C ALA A 100 6.46 21.21 4.73
N LEU A 101 6.25 21.19 6.04
CA LEU A 101 7.32 21.24 7.03
C LEU A 101 8.23 20.01 6.95
N ALA A 102 7.66 18.81 6.85
CA ALA A 102 8.44 17.59 6.69
C ALA A 102 9.15 17.52 5.32
N MET A 103 8.56 18.09 4.26
CA MET A 103 9.26 18.25 2.98
C MET A 103 10.46 19.19 3.12
N ALA A 104 10.33 20.31 3.85
CA ALA A 104 11.43 21.23 4.09
C ALA A 104 12.57 20.62 4.93
N ALA A 105 12.26 19.70 5.84
CA ALA A 105 13.27 18.94 6.57
C ALA A 105 14.07 18.00 5.64
N VAL A 106 13.39 17.36 4.70
CA VAL A 106 13.96 16.32 3.83
C VAL A 106 14.76 16.89 2.66
N LEU A 107 14.23 17.92 2.02
CA LEU A 107 14.71 18.41 0.72
C LEU A 107 16.21 18.79 0.70
N PRO A 108 16.78 19.42 1.76
CA PRO A 108 18.21 19.76 1.81
C PRO A 108 19.16 18.57 1.81
N HIS A 109 18.71 17.42 2.31
CA HIS A 109 19.51 16.19 2.27
C HIS A 109 19.57 15.61 0.86
N VAL A 110 18.58 15.91 0.03
CA VAL A 110 18.47 15.44 -1.35
C VAL A 110 19.23 16.40 -2.27
N ASP A 111 19.01 17.70 -2.11
CA ASP A 111 19.70 18.77 -2.83
C ASP A 111 19.99 19.95 -1.87
N PRO A 112 21.25 20.11 -1.40
CA PRO A 112 21.61 21.15 -0.43
C PRO A 112 21.39 22.58 -0.91
N GLU A 113 21.29 22.83 -2.22
CA GLU A 113 21.07 24.18 -2.76
C GLU A 113 19.70 24.75 -2.38
N PHE A 114 18.73 23.91 -2.00
CA PHE A 114 17.42 24.37 -1.54
C PHE A 114 17.48 25.17 -0.25
N SER A 115 18.41 24.84 0.66
CA SER A 115 18.52 25.51 1.96
C SER A 115 19.86 26.22 2.14
N GLU A 116 20.51 26.62 1.04
CA GLU A 116 21.73 27.41 1.11
C GLU A 116 21.50 28.66 1.99
N GLY A 117 22.26 28.77 3.08
CA GLY A 117 22.14 29.86 4.05
C GLY A 117 20.98 29.75 5.05
N ILE A 118 20.24 28.65 5.07
CA ILE A 118 19.11 28.42 5.99
C ILE A 118 19.36 27.14 6.80
N ASP A 119 19.54 27.27 8.12
CA ASP A 119 19.69 26.12 9.01
C ASP A 119 18.32 25.55 9.39
N VAL A 120 17.97 24.41 8.81
CA VAL A 120 16.73 23.68 9.10
C VAL A 120 16.92 22.43 9.95
N SER A 121 18.10 22.26 10.54
CA SER A 121 18.39 21.14 11.44
C SER A 121 17.42 20.98 12.63
N PRO A 122 16.71 22.03 13.11
CA PRO A 122 15.70 21.85 14.16
C PRO A 122 14.42 21.12 13.71
N ILE A 123 14.07 21.15 12.42
CA ILE A 123 12.74 20.72 11.94
C ILE A 123 12.52 19.21 12.10
N GLU A 124 13.48 18.37 11.68
CA GLU A 124 13.33 16.91 11.78
C GLU A 124 13.16 16.43 13.23
N PRO A 125 14.04 16.82 14.19
CA PRO A 125 13.86 16.47 15.59
C PRO A 125 12.52 16.96 16.15
N TRP A 126 12.09 18.17 15.79
CA TRP A 126 10.80 18.69 16.24
C TRP A 126 9.62 17.85 15.73
N LEU A 127 9.63 17.47 14.44
CA LEU A 127 8.61 16.59 13.85
C LEU A 127 8.53 15.25 14.58
N ILE A 128 9.68 14.62 14.86
CA ILE A 128 9.73 13.32 15.55
C ILE A 128 9.22 13.46 16.99
N ARG A 129 9.59 14.52 17.71
CA ARG A 129 9.12 14.75 19.09
C ARG A 129 7.60 14.91 19.16
N HIS A 130 7.00 15.65 18.23
CA HIS A 130 5.58 16.01 18.30
C HIS A 130 4.62 15.04 17.60
N LEU A 131 5.08 14.35 16.55
CA LEU A 131 4.33 13.28 15.89
C LEU A 131 4.59 11.90 16.52
N GLY A 132 5.71 11.75 17.24
CA GLY A 132 6.18 10.49 17.80
C GLY A 132 7.03 9.68 16.81
N GLU A 133 7.79 8.72 17.35
CA GLU A 133 8.73 7.87 16.60
C GLU A 133 8.06 7.12 15.43
N ALA A 134 6.83 6.65 15.61
CA ALA A 134 6.11 5.91 14.57
C ALA A 134 5.70 6.81 13.39
N GLU A 135 5.00 7.90 13.66
CA GLU A 135 4.44 8.77 12.61
C GLU A 135 5.48 9.74 12.04
N GLY A 136 6.29 10.37 12.90
CA GLY A 136 7.31 11.33 12.47
C GLY A 136 8.34 10.70 11.53
N HIS A 137 8.86 9.52 11.88
CA HIS A 137 9.77 8.82 10.97
C HIS A 137 9.05 8.27 9.72
N TRP A 138 7.80 7.81 9.81
CA TRP A 138 7.07 7.37 8.60
C TRP A 138 6.91 8.52 7.62
N LEU A 139 6.46 9.69 8.10
CA LEU A 139 6.24 10.87 7.26
C LEU A 139 7.52 11.32 6.56
N LEU A 140 8.63 11.42 7.30
CA LEU A 140 9.93 11.78 6.74
C LEU A 140 10.38 10.76 5.67
N GLY A 141 10.28 9.45 5.98
CA GLY A 141 10.64 8.38 5.04
C GLY A 141 9.82 8.43 3.74
N VAL A 142 8.51 8.64 3.85
CA VAL A 142 7.62 8.79 2.69
C VAL A 142 7.97 10.02 1.86
N LEU A 143 8.32 11.14 2.49
CA LEU A 143 8.64 12.38 1.79
C LEU A 143 10.03 12.35 1.13
N TYR A 144 10.97 11.57 1.66
CA TYR A 144 12.20 11.21 0.93
C TYR A 144 11.87 10.52 -0.41
N LEU A 145 10.89 9.60 -0.43
CA LEU A 145 10.43 8.94 -1.66
C LEU A 145 9.62 9.87 -2.58
N HIS A 146 8.83 10.78 -1.98
CA HIS A 146 7.93 11.68 -2.70
C HIS A 146 8.66 12.51 -3.77
N TRP A 147 9.76 13.16 -3.39
CA TRP A 147 10.50 14.06 -4.28
C TRP A 147 11.21 13.34 -5.43
N LEU A 148 11.59 12.07 -5.25
CA LEU A 148 12.20 11.26 -6.33
C LEU A 148 11.20 10.56 -7.24
N SER A 149 9.93 10.39 -6.83
CA SER A 149 8.89 9.82 -7.69
C SER A 149 8.56 10.67 -8.94
N GLY A 150 9.21 11.82 -9.10
CA GLY A 150 8.94 12.87 -10.09
C GLY A 150 9.89 13.00 -11.30
N PHE A 151 10.87 12.09 -11.50
CA PHE A 151 11.95 12.12 -12.53
C PHE A 151 13.20 12.98 -12.21
N PRO A 152 14.42 12.62 -12.68
CA PRO A 152 15.73 13.11 -12.19
C PRO A 152 16.22 14.43 -12.85
N PRO A 153 17.35 15.05 -12.38
CA PRO A 153 18.41 14.47 -11.55
C PRO A 153 18.61 15.22 -10.24
N VAL A 154 18.06 14.66 -9.16
CA VAL A 154 18.69 14.84 -7.86
C VAL A 154 19.45 13.56 -7.53
N SER A 155 20.58 13.69 -6.83
CA SER A 155 21.36 12.54 -6.36
C SER A 155 20.42 11.54 -5.69
N HIS A 156 20.35 10.32 -6.24
CA HIS A 156 19.48 9.28 -5.71
C HIS A 156 20.02 8.73 -4.38
N ALA A 157 21.33 8.86 -4.14
CA ALA A 157 22.02 8.21 -3.02
C ALA A 157 21.47 8.63 -1.63
N PRO A 158 21.23 9.92 -1.32
CA PRO A 158 20.67 10.32 -0.04
C PRO A 158 19.30 9.71 0.26
N VAL A 159 18.43 9.54 -0.75
CA VAL A 159 17.10 8.96 -0.55
C VAL A 159 17.17 7.47 -0.25
N TYR A 160 17.95 6.72 -1.03
CA TYR A 160 18.15 5.29 -0.78
C TYR A 160 18.88 5.01 0.54
N VAL A 161 19.59 6.00 1.08
CA VAL A 161 20.24 5.92 2.40
C VAL A 161 19.30 6.35 3.54
N ASN A 162 18.53 7.43 3.37
CA ASN A 162 17.77 8.03 4.45
C ASN A 162 16.36 7.46 4.57
N ALA A 163 15.63 7.24 3.46
CA ALA A 163 14.27 6.72 3.55
C ALA A 163 14.21 5.39 4.31
N PRO A 164 15.06 4.38 4.02
CA PRO A 164 15.05 3.13 4.78
C PRO A 164 15.41 3.30 6.26
N LYS A 165 16.28 4.26 6.63
CA LYS A 165 16.57 4.54 8.05
C LYS A 165 15.34 5.05 8.79
N HIS A 166 14.61 5.98 8.19
CA HIS A 166 13.36 6.50 8.74
C HIS A 166 12.31 5.39 8.84
N PHE A 167 12.08 4.64 7.76
CA PHE A 167 11.15 3.52 7.80
C PHE A 167 11.52 2.46 8.84
N ARG A 168 12.81 2.15 9.04
CA ARG A 168 13.25 1.20 10.07
C ARG A 168 12.90 1.69 11.48
N LYS A 169 13.19 2.96 11.80
CA LYS A 169 12.84 3.55 13.11
C LYS A 169 11.33 3.56 13.33
N SER A 170 10.58 3.98 12.31
CA SER A 170 9.12 3.98 12.33
C SER A 170 8.52 2.58 12.51
N ALA A 171 9.08 1.56 11.84
CA ALA A 171 8.67 0.17 11.97
C ALA A 171 8.94 -0.38 13.37
N LEU A 172 10.11 -0.08 13.95
CA LEU A 172 10.44 -0.44 15.35
C LEU A 172 9.49 0.20 16.36
N ALA A 173 8.99 1.40 16.05
CA ALA A 173 7.98 2.11 16.83
C ALA A 173 6.53 1.64 16.59
N GLY A 174 6.32 0.61 15.76
CA GLY A 174 5.01 -0.02 15.57
C GLY A 174 4.22 0.46 14.34
N ASN A 175 4.80 1.26 13.44
CA ASN A 175 4.11 1.68 12.23
C ASN A 175 4.06 0.54 11.19
N ARG A 176 2.87 -0.02 10.96
CA ARG A 176 2.68 -1.15 10.03
C ARG A 176 3.02 -0.82 8.56
N LYS A 177 2.79 0.43 8.12
CA LYS A 177 3.11 0.86 6.74
C LYS A 177 4.62 0.82 6.52
N SER A 178 5.38 1.25 7.52
CA SER A 178 6.84 1.21 7.53
C SER A 178 7.40 -0.21 7.63
N MET A 179 6.75 -1.11 8.37
CA MET A 179 7.11 -2.54 8.42
C MET A 179 7.02 -3.18 7.02
N MET A 180 5.94 -2.93 6.29
CA MET A 180 5.79 -3.43 4.91
C MET A 180 6.86 -2.84 3.97
N PHE A 181 7.23 -1.56 4.13
CA PHE A 181 8.33 -1.00 3.36
C PHE A 181 9.67 -1.68 3.68
N ILE A 182 10.03 -1.75 4.97
CA ILE A 182 11.36 -2.21 5.38
C ILE A 182 11.57 -3.72 5.13
N SER A 183 10.50 -4.50 4.95
CA SER A 183 10.63 -5.90 4.55
C SER A 183 11.35 -6.08 3.22
N GLU A 184 11.20 -5.12 2.29
CA GLU A 184 11.88 -5.17 0.98
C GLU A 184 13.33 -4.66 1.06
N TYR A 185 13.68 -3.93 2.13
CA TYR A 185 15.02 -3.40 2.40
C TYR A 185 15.74 -4.16 3.52
N SER A 186 15.21 -5.32 3.91
CA SER A 186 15.80 -6.14 4.96
C SER A 186 17.16 -6.67 4.52
N SER A 187 18.12 -6.67 5.44
CA SER A 187 19.47 -7.12 5.11
C SER A 187 19.46 -8.62 4.86
N LYS A 188 20.04 -9.05 3.74
CA LYS A 188 20.32 -10.47 3.50
C LYS A 188 21.48 -10.85 4.42
N GLY A 189 21.17 -11.35 5.62
CA GLY A 189 22.14 -11.63 6.68
C GLY A 189 21.82 -12.91 7.46
N ASP A 190 22.60 -13.16 8.51
CA ASP A 190 22.37 -14.29 9.43
C ASP A 190 21.07 -14.18 10.23
N ASP A 191 20.78 -15.22 11.01
CA ASP A 191 19.51 -15.50 11.67
C ASP A 191 18.90 -14.29 12.41
N PHE A 192 17.88 -13.67 11.81
CA PHE A 192 17.14 -12.57 12.41
C PHE A 192 16.36 -13.07 13.64
N THR A 193 16.57 -12.42 14.79
CA THR A 193 15.81 -12.68 16.02
C THR A 193 15.00 -11.43 16.39
N PRO A 194 13.66 -11.53 16.52
CA PRO A 194 12.83 -10.43 17.03
C PRO A 194 13.30 -9.93 18.40
N LEU A 195 13.11 -8.64 18.68
CA LEU A 195 13.32 -8.11 20.02
C LEU A 195 12.31 -8.72 21.02
N PRO A 196 12.67 -8.90 22.29
CA PRO A 196 11.74 -9.38 23.31
C PRO A 196 10.46 -8.55 23.37
N GLY A 197 9.30 -9.21 23.42
CA GLY A 197 7.99 -8.56 23.39
C GLY A 197 7.51 -8.17 21.99
N GLN A 198 8.31 -8.42 20.95
CA GLN A 198 7.93 -8.22 19.55
C GLN A 198 7.71 -9.54 18.79
N GLU A 199 7.52 -10.65 19.49
CA GLU A 199 7.33 -11.97 18.89
C GLU A 199 6.07 -12.00 18.00
N ILE A 200 6.17 -12.69 16.85
CA ILE A 200 5.03 -12.96 15.96
C ILE A 200 4.13 -14.04 16.56
N LYS A 201 2.81 -13.90 16.41
CA LYS A 201 1.83 -14.90 16.84
C LYS A 201 1.84 -16.12 15.93
N ASN A 202 2.03 -15.90 14.63
CA ASN A 202 2.18 -16.97 13.66
C ASN A 202 3.67 -17.24 13.44
N PRO A 203 4.21 -18.38 13.90
CA PRO A 203 5.64 -18.66 13.80
C PRO A 203 6.10 -18.72 12.34
N MET A 204 7.39 -18.45 12.17
CA MET A 204 8.05 -18.47 10.87
C MET A 204 8.13 -19.91 10.34
N PRO A 205 7.75 -20.16 9.07
CA PRO A 205 7.94 -21.47 8.46
C PRO A 205 9.44 -21.83 8.38
N ASP A 206 9.76 -23.11 8.63
CA ASP A 206 11.16 -23.58 8.67
C ASP A 206 11.90 -23.49 7.32
N TYR A 207 11.17 -23.43 6.20
CA TYR A 207 11.77 -23.27 4.87
C TYR A 207 12.16 -21.83 4.53
N ILE A 208 11.77 -20.84 5.34
CA ILE A 208 12.21 -19.46 5.12
C ILE A 208 13.72 -19.45 5.33
N ALA A 209 14.45 -19.21 4.24
CA ALA A 209 15.90 -19.15 4.22
C ALA A 209 16.39 -18.12 5.26
N LYS A 210 17.52 -18.39 5.92
CA LYS A 210 18.07 -17.52 6.98
C LYS A 210 18.12 -16.03 6.57
N GLY A 211 18.53 -15.76 5.33
CA GLY A 211 18.60 -14.40 4.78
C GLY A 211 17.26 -13.71 4.51
N GLU A 212 16.14 -14.43 4.55
CA GLU A 212 14.78 -13.92 4.29
C GLU A 212 13.96 -13.80 5.59
N ARG A 213 14.53 -14.18 6.75
CA ARG A 213 13.81 -14.22 8.03
C ARG A 213 13.40 -12.83 8.55
N GLU A 214 14.24 -11.82 8.35
CA GLU A 214 13.90 -10.43 8.70
C GLU A 214 12.75 -9.92 7.83
N LYS A 215 12.79 -10.19 6.51
CA LYS A 215 11.71 -9.85 5.58
C LYS A 215 10.40 -10.50 6.02
N TRP A 216 10.44 -11.81 6.28
CA TRP A 216 9.29 -12.56 6.78
C TRP A 216 8.72 -11.96 8.06
N TYR A 217 9.58 -11.65 9.03
CA TYR A 217 9.18 -11.04 10.28
C TYR A 217 8.40 -9.74 10.04
N TRP A 218 8.96 -8.80 9.28
CA TRP A 218 8.31 -7.52 9.03
C TRP A 218 6.98 -7.66 8.29
N VAL A 219 6.90 -8.57 7.31
CA VAL A 219 5.64 -8.89 6.61
C VAL A 219 4.60 -9.42 7.59
N VAL A 220 4.92 -10.42 8.41
CA VAL A 220 3.93 -11.01 9.33
C VAL A 220 3.51 -10.00 10.41
N ARG A 221 4.43 -9.19 10.94
CA ARG A 221 4.09 -8.14 11.91
C ARG A 221 3.16 -7.09 11.32
N ALA A 222 3.43 -6.63 10.10
CA ALA A 222 2.52 -5.72 9.40
C ALA A 222 1.15 -6.37 9.17
N ALA A 223 1.12 -7.64 8.78
CA ALA A 223 -0.12 -8.39 8.56
C ALA A 223 -0.95 -8.56 9.85
N GLU A 224 -0.30 -8.83 10.98
CA GLU A 224 -0.90 -8.91 12.32
C GLU A 224 -1.55 -7.58 12.73
N LEU A 225 -0.93 -6.46 12.36
CA LEU A 225 -1.44 -5.09 12.58
C LEU A 225 -2.48 -4.63 11.54
N GLY A 226 -2.88 -5.52 10.63
CA GLY A 226 -3.96 -5.27 9.67
C GLY A 226 -3.51 -4.58 8.39
N ASP A 227 -2.25 -4.72 7.97
CA ASP A 227 -1.84 -4.25 6.64
C ASP A 227 -2.31 -5.23 5.55
N ALA A 228 -3.07 -4.74 4.56
CA ALA A 228 -3.66 -5.57 3.51
C ALA A 228 -2.61 -6.21 2.59
N TRP A 229 -1.59 -5.43 2.21
CA TRP A 229 -0.50 -5.88 1.34
C TRP A 229 0.38 -6.92 2.04
N ALA A 230 0.68 -6.67 3.32
CA ALA A 230 1.42 -7.63 4.11
C ALA A 230 0.67 -8.95 4.28
N ASN A 231 -0.66 -8.91 4.46
CA ASN A 231 -1.49 -10.12 4.45
C ASN A 231 -1.40 -10.83 3.08
N TYR A 232 -1.49 -10.11 1.96
CA TYR A 232 -1.31 -10.72 0.63
C TYR A 232 0.05 -11.43 0.48
N PHE A 233 1.16 -10.75 0.82
CA PHE A 233 2.51 -11.31 0.71
C PHE A 233 2.76 -12.47 1.68
N ALA A 234 2.24 -12.39 2.91
CA ALA A 234 2.29 -13.50 3.83
C ALA A 234 1.60 -14.74 3.24
N GLY A 235 0.42 -14.57 2.65
CA GLY A 235 -0.29 -15.66 1.96
C GLY A 235 0.46 -16.20 0.76
N LEU A 236 1.12 -15.34 -0.04
CA LEU A 236 1.90 -15.76 -1.21
C LEU A 236 3.04 -16.71 -0.82
N GLN A 237 3.75 -16.42 0.27
CA GLN A 237 4.81 -17.29 0.81
C GLN A 237 4.31 -18.64 1.33
N TYR A 238 3.01 -18.78 1.64
CA TYR A 238 2.40 -20.07 1.94
C TYR A 238 1.89 -20.79 0.68
N ALA A 239 1.63 -20.04 -0.39
CA ALA A 239 1.12 -20.56 -1.65
C ALA A 239 2.22 -21.19 -2.51
N GLU A 240 3.47 -20.73 -2.36
CA GLU A 240 4.65 -21.32 -2.99
C GLU A 240 4.81 -22.80 -2.60
N GLU A 241 5.01 -23.66 -3.59
CA GLU A 241 5.18 -25.10 -3.39
C GLU A 241 6.51 -25.40 -2.70
N HIS A 242 6.43 -26.08 -1.55
CA HIS A 242 7.59 -26.53 -0.80
C HIS A 242 7.50 -28.03 -0.52
N ALA A 243 8.58 -28.76 -0.85
CA ALA A 243 8.65 -30.20 -0.66
C ALA A 243 8.36 -30.59 0.81
N GLY A 244 7.47 -31.56 1.01
CA GLY A 244 7.16 -32.11 2.33
C GLY A 244 6.06 -31.39 3.12
N ARG A 245 5.45 -30.32 2.60
CA ARG A 245 4.28 -29.69 3.22
C ARG A 245 2.97 -30.30 2.69
N PRO A 246 2.01 -30.66 3.56
CA PRO A 246 0.67 -31.04 3.12
C PRO A 246 -0.04 -29.86 2.41
N LEU A 247 -0.50 -30.09 1.18
CA LEU A 247 -1.19 -29.10 0.35
C LEU A 247 -2.37 -28.43 1.06
N GLU A 248 -3.16 -29.22 1.82
CA GLU A 248 -4.30 -28.69 2.57
C GLU A 248 -3.90 -27.72 3.68
N GLU A 249 -2.77 -27.98 4.36
CA GLU A 249 -2.27 -27.08 5.42
C GLU A 249 -1.77 -25.77 4.82
N ALA A 250 -1.01 -25.85 3.70
CA ALA A 250 -0.58 -24.69 2.94
C ALA A 250 -1.79 -23.83 2.55
N SER A 251 -2.79 -24.47 1.93
CA SER A 251 -4.00 -23.81 1.45
C SER A 251 -4.78 -23.10 2.56
N ARG A 252 -4.90 -23.71 3.75
CA ARG A 252 -5.52 -23.05 4.91
C ARG A 252 -4.79 -21.78 5.32
N ARG A 253 -3.45 -21.76 5.27
CA ARG A 253 -2.65 -20.58 5.59
C ARG A 253 -2.79 -19.49 4.54
N VAL A 254 -2.77 -19.86 3.26
CA VAL A 254 -3.02 -18.92 2.15
C VAL A 254 -4.38 -18.25 2.33
N LEU A 255 -5.44 -19.05 2.51
CA LEU A 255 -6.80 -18.54 2.71
C LEU A 255 -6.88 -17.64 3.94
N PHE A 256 -6.31 -18.03 5.08
CA PHE A 256 -6.30 -17.20 6.28
C PHE A 256 -5.78 -15.78 6.02
N TYR A 257 -4.65 -15.66 5.33
CA TYR A 257 -4.04 -14.36 5.03
C TYR A 257 -4.79 -13.62 3.92
N TRP A 258 -5.16 -14.30 2.84
CA TRP A 258 -5.80 -13.67 1.70
C TRP A 258 -7.23 -13.20 2.02
N GLU A 259 -8.01 -13.96 2.80
CA GLU A 259 -9.34 -13.51 3.24
C GLU A 259 -9.22 -12.19 4.04
N ARG A 260 -8.19 -12.07 4.91
CA ARG A 260 -7.89 -10.83 5.62
C ARG A 260 -7.49 -9.71 4.67
N ALA A 261 -6.59 -9.95 3.72
CA ALA A 261 -6.16 -8.95 2.74
C ALA A 261 -7.36 -8.39 1.96
N ALA A 262 -8.26 -9.26 1.50
CA ALA A 262 -9.48 -8.87 0.79
C ALA A 262 -10.41 -8.01 1.65
N ILE A 263 -10.65 -8.37 2.91
CA ILE A 263 -11.47 -7.58 3.87
C ILE A 263 -10.77 -6.27 4.27
N LEU A 264 -9.44 -6.22 4.20
CA LEU A 264 -8.63 -5.02 4.50
C LEU A 264 -8.46 -4.08 3.30
N GLY A 265 -9.15 -4.35 2.18
CA GLY A 265 -9.19 -3.44 1.04
C GLY A 265 -8.41 -3.91 -0.20
N ASP A 266 -7.78 -5.09 -0.17
CA ASP A 266 -7.09 -5.59 -1.37
C ASP A 266 -8.07 -6.19 -2.39
N ALA A 267 -8.44 -5.35 -3.36
CA ALA A 267 -9.35 -5.70 -4.44
C ALA A 267 -8.79 -6.77 -5.40
N ALA A 268 -7.46 -6.92 -5.46
CA ALA A 268 -6.82 -7.98 -6.24
C ALA A 268 -7.00 -9.34 -5.57
N THR A 269 -6.68 -9.46 -4.28
CA THR A 269 -6.92 -10.68 -3.51
C THR A 269 -8.40 -11.08 -3.49
N SER A 270 -9.30 -10.11 -3.46
CA SER A 270 -10.75 -10.38 -3.59
C SER A 270 -11.10 -11.11 -4.89
N LEU A 271 -10.43 -10.79 -6.00
CA LEU A 271 -10.61 -11.50 -7.27
C LEU A 271 -10.05 -12.92 -7.21
N TRP A 272 -8.88 -13.11 -6.62
CA TRP A 272 -8.26 -14.43 -6.44
C TRP A 272 -9.14 -15.34 -5.59
N LEU A 273 -9.64 -14.86 -4.45
CA LEU A 273 -10.54 -15.63 -3.59
C LEU A 273 -11.87 -15.96 -4.27
N THR A 274 -12.38 -15.06 -5.12
CA THR A 274 -13.55 -15.36 -5.95
C THR A 274 -13.34 -16.63 -6.76
N GLN A 275 -12.16 -16.75 -7.41
CA GLN A 275 -11.83 -17.90 -8.25
C GLN A 275 -11.59 -19.16 -7.42
N ILE A 276 -10.80 -19.06 -6.35
CA ILE A 276 -10.51 -20.19 -5.46
C ILE A 276 -11.79 -20.80 -4.90
N PHE A 277 -12.75 -19.99 -4.47
CA PHE A 277 -14.03 -20.50 -3.96
C PHE A 277 -15.03 -20.90 -5.06
N ASP A 278 -14.93 -20.36 -6.29
CA ASP A 278 -15.77 -20.78 -7.43
C ASP A 278 -15.35 -22.15 -7.94
N ASP A 279 -14.06 -22.43 -8.06
CA ASP A 279 -13.56 -23.71 -8.59
C ASP A 279 -13.23 -24.72 -7.48
N GLY A 280 -13.01 -24.29 -6.24
CA GLY A 280 -12.55 -25.15 -5.13
C GLY A 280 -11.05 -25.44 -5.16
N GLU A 281 -10.37 -25.04 -6.22
CA GLU A 281 -8.94 -25.17 -6.37
C GLU A 281 -8.41 -24.00 -7.21
N CYS A 282 -7.13 -23.67 -7.03
CA CYS A 282 -6.40 -22.74 -7.87
C CYS A 282 -4.98 -23.26 -8.05
N SER A 283 -4.65 -23.60 -9.29
CA SER A 283 -3.34 -24.07 -9.69
C SER A 283 -2.77 -23.14 -10.75
N GLN A 284 -1.86 -22.25 -10.37
CA GLN A 284 -1.16 -21.35 -11.29
C GLN A 284 0.33 -21.32 -10.99
N GLN A 285 1.15 -21.59 -12.01
CA GLN A 285 2.62 -21.61 -11.91
C GLN A 285 3.09 -22.49 -10.74
N GLU A 286 3.56 -21.85 -9.67
CA GLU A 286 4.13 -22.45 -8.44
C GLU A 286 3.18 -22.36 -7.23
N THR A 287 1.92 -21.98 -7.48
CA THR A 287 0.87 -21.91 -6.46
C THR A 287 -0.15 -23.02 -6.67
N ASN A 288 -0.41 -23.77 -5.60
CA ASN A 288 -1.45 -24.78 -5.56
C ASN A 288 -2.26 -24.60 -4.27
N ILE A 289 -3.52 -24.25 -4.42
CA ILE A 289 -4.43 -23.95 -3.32
C ILE A 289 -5.69 -24.80 -3.51
N VAL A 290 -6.06 -25.56 -2.49
CA VAL A 290 -7.28 -26.38 -2.48
C VAL A 290 -8.20 -25.98 -1.33
N THR A 291 -9.49 -25.99 -1.60
CA THR A 291 -10.54 -25.67 -0.63
C THR A 291 -11.86 -26.33 -1.01
N ASN A 292 -12.86 -26.24 -0.13
CA ASN A 292 -14.21 -26.60 -0.52
C ASN A 292 -14.79 -25.49 -1.39
N GLN A 293 -15.34 -25.86 -2.55
CA GLN A 293 -16.10 -24.96 -3.40
C GLN A 293 -17.21 -24.28 -2.58
N SER A 294 -17.34 -22.97 -2.71
CA SER A 294 -18.33 -22.17 -1.98
C SER A 294 -18.80 -20.99 -2.83
N CYS A 295 -19.92 -21.20 -3.55
CA CYS A 295 -20.51 -20.17 -4.39
C CYS A 295 -20.91 -18.90 -3.61
N LYS A 296 -21.33 -19.06 -2.34
CA LYS A 296 -21.60 -17.92 -1.45
C LYS A 296 -20.33 -17.10 -1.20
N LYS A 297 -19.21 -17.74 -0.83
CA LYS A 297 -17.93 -17.02 -0.61
C LYS A 297 -17.39 -16.41 -1.89
N ALA A 298 -17.45 -17.14 -3.01
CA ALA A 298 -17.06 -16.62 -4.31
C ALA A 298 -17.83 -15.34 -4.65
N PHE A 299 -19.16 -15.36 -4.46
CA PHE A 299 -19.99 -14.20 -4.69
C PHE A 299 -19.75 -13.06 -3.69
N PHE A 300 -19.49 -13.36 -2.42
CA PHE A 300 -19.11 -12.37 -1.41
C PHE A 300 -17.87 -11.57 -1.85
N TYR A 301 -16.80 -12.24 -2.27
CA TYR A 301 -15.56 -11.55 -2.64
C TYR A 301 -15.68 -10.73 -3.94
N ILE A 302 -16.43 -11.20 -4.94
CA ILE A 302 -16.64 -10.40 -6.16
C ILE A 302 -17.55 -9.18 -5.90
N ALA A 303 -18.54 -9.31 -5.01
CA ALA A 303 -19.37 -8.20 -4.58
C ALA A 303 -18.58 -7.18 -3.75
N LEU A 304 -17.73 -7.65 -2.82
CA LEU A 304 -16.83 -6.81 -2.04
C LEU A 304 -15.87 -6.04 -2.95
N ARG A 305 -15.28 -6.73 -3.94
CA ARG A 305 -14.45 -6.10 -4.97
C ARG A 305 -15.20 -5.01 -5.72
N ALA A 306 -16.44 -5.26 -6.13
CA ALA A 306 -17.25 -4.25 -6.81
C ALA A 306 -17.40 -2.99 -5.95
N ARG A 307 -17.69 -3.15 -4.65
CA ARG A 307 -17.82 -2.04 -3.68
C ARG A 307 -16.54 -1.21 -3.56
N TYR A 308 -15.36 -1.83 -3.57
CA TYR A 308 -14.10 -1.06 -3.54
C TYR A 308 -13.95 -0.12 -4.75
N TYR A 309 -14.40 -0.55 -5.94
CA TYR A 309 -14.31 0.27 -7.15
C TYR A 309 -15.42 1.31 -7.29
N THR A 310 -16.50 1.19 -6.52
CA THR A 310 -17.72 2.02 -6.62
C THR A 310 -18.00 2.78 -5.33
N ASN A 311 -16.99 2.92 -4.47
CA ASN A 311 -17.10 3.61 -3.20
C ASN A 311 -18.29 3.12 -2.34
N GLY A 312 -18.46 1.80 -2.25
CA GLY A 312 -19.44 1.13 -1.41
C GLY A 312 -20.74 0.75 -2.12
N GLU A 313 -20.99 1.31 -3.31
CA GLU A 313 -22.21 1.01 -4.05
C GLU A 313 -22.18 -0.39 -4.67
N TYR A 314 -23.34 -1.02 -4.79
CA TYR A 314 -23.52 -2.22 -5.60
C TYR A 314 -24.70 -1.99 -6.53
N SER A 315 -24.42 -1.86 -7.82
CA SER A 315 -25.47 -1.72 -8.84
C SER A 315 -25.40 -2.87 -9.83
N LYS A 316 -26.54 -3.55 -10.00
CA LYS A 316 -26.76 -4.57 -11.03
C LYS A 316 -26.83 -4.01 -12.46
N TYR A 317 -27.04 -2.70 -12.60
CA TYR A 317 -27.19 -2.03 -13.89
C TYR A 317 -25.84 -1.52 -14.39
N LYS A 318 -25.44 -1.97 -15.59
CA LYS A 318 -24.13 -1.64 -16.19
C LYS A 318 -23.95 -0.14 -16.38
N GLU A 319 -25.04 0.58 -16.66
CA GLU A 319 -25.06 2.03 -16.85
C GLU A 319 -24.66 2.79 -15.58
N LYS A 320 -24.89 2.19 -14.41
CA LYS A 320 -24.55 2.77 -13.11
C LYS A 320 -23.23 2.23 -12.55
N SER A 321 -22.94 0.95 -12.81
CA SER A 321 -21.67 0.35 -12.41
C SER A 321 -21.35 -0.86 -13.28
N GLU A 322 -20.29 -0.77 -14.07
CA GLU A 322 -19.77 -1.93 -14.81
C GLU A 322 -19.32 -3.04 -13.84
N LYS A 323 -18.61 -2.68 -12.77
CA LYS A 323 -18.10 -3.66 -11.79
C LYS A 323 -19.22 -4.34 -11.02
N GLY A 324 -20.25 -3.59 -10.62
CA GLY A 324 -21.45 -4.13 -9.98
C GLY A 324 -22.24 -5.04 -10.92
N ALA A 325 -22.38 -4.67 -12.20
CA ALA A 325 -23.05 -5.51 -13.19
C ALA A 325 -22.27 -6.81 -13.46
N VAL A 326 -20.93 -6.76 -13.50
CA VAL A 326 -20.10 -7.97 -13.59
C VAL A 326 -20.31 -8.86 -12.37
N ALA A 327 -20.25 -8.30 -11.15
CA ALA A 327 -20.52 -9.07 -9.93
C ALA A 327 -21.93 -9.68 -9.93
N GLU A 328 -22.93 -8.95 -10.43
CA GLU A 328 -24.29 -9.45 -10.57
C GLU A 328 -24.39 -10.63 -11.54
N ILE A 329 -23.75 -10.54 -12.71
CA ILE A 329 -23.71 -11.65 -13.68
C ILE A 329 -23.10 -12.90 -13.02
N TYR A 330 -22.03 -12.72 -12.23
CA TYR A 330 -21.43 -13.80 -11.44
C TYR A 330 -22.40 -14.37 -10.40
N GLY A 331 -23.12 -13.53 -9.65
CA GLY A 331 -24.14 -13.99 -8.69
C GLY A 331 -25.29 -14.76 -9.35
N GLN A 332 -25.77 -14.28 -10.50
CA GLN A 332 -26.87 -14.92 -11.25
C GLN A 332 -26.46 -16.29 -11.80
N LYS A 333 -25.19 -16.49 -12.19
CA LYS A 333 -24.65 -17.81 -12.56
C LYS A 333 -24.87 -18.82 -11.44
N PHE A 334 -24.66 -18.43 -10.19
CA PHE A 334 -24.80 -19.32 -9.03
C PHE A 334 -26.25 -19.57 -8.61
N LEU A 335 -27.14 -18.60 -8.82
CA LEU A 335 -28.57 -18.70 -8.50
C LEU A 335 -29.37 -19.51 -9.51
N LYS A 336 -29.13 -19.29 -10.80
CA LYS A 336 -29.94 -19.87 -11.89
C LYS A 336 -29.25 -21.01 -12.62
N GLY A 337 -27.95 -21.18 -12.40
CA GLY A 337 -27.13 -22.06 -13.18
C GLY A 337 -26.91 -21.53 -14.61
N ILE A 338 -26.05 -22.20 -15.35
CA ILE A 338 -25.87 -21.97 -16.79
C ILE A 338 -26.03 -23.32 -17.50
N PRO A 339 -27.24 -23.62 -18.05
CA PRO A 339 -27.54 -24.91 -18.66
C PRO A 339 -26.57 -25.27 -19.78
N LYS A 340 -26.16 -24.29 -20.59
CA LYS A 340 -25.25 -24.49 -21.74
C LYS A 340 -23.88 -25.04 -21.37
N ILE A 341 -23.47 -24.98 -20.10
CA ILE A 341 -22.20 -25.52 -19.62
C ILE A 341 -22.37 -26.51 -18.46
N ASN A 342 -23.57 -27.05 -18.25
CA ASN A 342 -23.93 -27.93 -17.13
C ASN A 342 -23.54 -27.38 -15.75
N PHE A 343 -23.62 -26.06 -15.57
CA PHE A 343 -23.40 -25.46 -14.26
C PHE A 343 -24.73 -25.41 -13.53
N ALA A 344 -24.91 -26.27 -12.52
CA ALA A 344 -26.10 -26.27 -11.69
C ALA A 344 -26.10 -25.07 -10.72
N PRO A 345 -27.28 -24.56 -10.31
CA PRO A 345 -27.36 -23.65 -9.19
C PRO A 345 -26.66 -24.23 -7.95
N CYS A 346 -25.87 -23.40 -7.27
CA CYS A 346 -25.10 -23.78 -6.08
C CYS A 346 -25.23 -22.76 -4.94
N MET A 347 -26.18 -21.83 -5.07
CA MET A 347 -26.48 -20.80 -4.08
C MET A 347 -27.98 -20.55 -4.08
N THR A 348 -28.56 -20.43 -2.90
CA THR A 348 -29.96 -20.03 -2.71
C THR A 348 -30.12 -18.51 -2.77
N GLN A 349 -31.35 -18.03 -2.97
CA GLN A 349 -31.66 -16.60 -2.91
C GLN A 349 -31.27 -15.99 -1.54
N ALA A 350 -31.50 -16.73 -0.45
CA ALA A 350 -31.13 -16.29 0.89
C ALA A 350 -29.60 -16.15 1.07
N GLU A 351 -28.82 -17.08 0.53
CA GLU A 351 -27.35 -17.01 0.58
C GLU A 351 -26.79 -15.87 -0.28
N TYR A 352 -27.41 -15.61 -1.44
CA TYR A 352 -27.08 -14.44 -2.28
C TYR A 352 -27.29 -13.13 -1.51
N GLU A 353 -28.47 -12.97 -0.89
CA GLU A 353 -28.80 -11.78 -0.09
C GLU A 353 -27.87 -11.64 1.11
N ALA A 354 -27.55 -12.74 1.78
CA ALA A 354 -26.59 -12.77 2.87
C ALA A 354 -25.19 -12.33 2.42
N ALA A 355 -24.67 -12.85 1.30
CA ALA A 355 -23.36 -12.45 0.76
C ALA A 355 -23.32 -10.97 0.34
N LEU A 356 -24.42 -10.43 -0.24
CA LEU A 356 -24.53 -8.99 -0.53
C LEU A 356 -24.47 -8.13 0.73
N LYS A 357 -25.17 -8.57 1.79
CA LYS A 357 -25.18 -7.88 3.09
C LYS A 357 -23.81 -7.95 3.77
N GLU A 358 -23.21 -9.14 3.83
CA GLU A 358 -21.89 -9.38 4.41
C GLU A 358 -20.82 -8.56 3.68
N SER A 359 -20.83 -8.51 2.34
CA SER A 359 -19.86 -7.68 1.59
C SER A 359 -20.01 -6.19 1.85
N LYS A 360 -21.24 -5.72 2.14
CA LYS A 360 -21.46 -4.33 2.56
C LYS A 360 -20.87 -4.08 3.93
N ILE A 361 -21.13 -4.96 4.90
CA ILE A 361 -20.59 -4.84 6.26
C ILE A 361 -19.06 -4.79 6.22
N ALA A 362 -18.42 -5.73 5.49
CA ALA A 362 -16.96 -5.75 5.35
C ALA A 362 -16.40 -4.46 4.73
N TYR A 363 -17.06 -3.91 3.70
CA TYR A 363 -16.68 -2.64 3.11
C TYR A 363 -16.83 -1.47 4.09
N ASP A 364 -17.97 -1.40 4.79
CA ASP A 364 -18.26 -0.33 5.75
C ASP A 364 -17.25 -0.37 6.92
N GLU A 365 -16.90 -1.56 7.43
CA GLU A 365 -15.86 -1.76 8.45
C GLU A 365 -14.47 -1.35 7.94
N PHE A 366 -14.13 -1.68 6.70
CA PHE A 366 -12.91 -1.19 6.05
C PHE A 366 -12.86 0.33 6.00
N LYS A 367 -13.95 0.99 5.58
CA LYS A 367 -14.02 2.45 5.53
C LYS A 367 -13.96 3.09 6.92
N ALA A 368 -14.64 2.51 7.91
CA ALA A 368 -14.60 2.96 9.29
C ALA A 368 -13.16 2.96 9.84
N ARG A 369 -12.41 1.87 9.62
CA ARG A 369 -10.99 1.80 10.03
C ARG A 369 -10.13 2.86 9.35
N GLN A 370 -10.31 3.09 8.04
CA GLN A 370 -9.56 4.16 7.37
C GLN A 370 -9.89 5.55 7.94
N THR A 371 -11.16 5.80 8.26
CA THR A 371 -11.57 7.05 8.89
C THR A 371 -10.95 7.21 10.27
N GLU A 372 -10.95 6.15 11.09
CA GLU A 372 -10.32 6.15 12.42
C GLU A 372 -8.82 6.40 12.33
N GLU A 373 -8.11 5.72 11.43
CA GLU A 373 -6.66 5.92 11.22
C GLU A 373 -6.34 7.34 10.76
N LYS A 374 -7.13 7.88 9.83
CA LYS A 374 -6.97 9.26 9.38
C LYS A 374 -7.26 10.27 10.48
N ALA A 375 -8.27 10.02 11.32
CA ALA A 375 -8.57 10.87 12.47
C ALA A 375 -7.45 10.84 13.51
N ALA A 376 -6.89 9.66 13.80
CA ALA A 376 -5.75 9.50 14.71
C ALA A 376 -4.51 10.23 14.20
N GLN A 377 -4.21 10.10 12.90
CA GLN A 377 -3.13 10.85 12.25
C GLN A 377 -3.36 12.37 12.33
N GLN A 378 -4.58 12.82 12.01
CA GLN A 378 -4.93 14.24 12.06
C GLN A 378 -4.80 14.81 13.47
N ALA A 379 -5.17 14.06 14.50
CA ALA A 379 -5.00 14.46 15.89
C ALA A 379 -3.52 14.65 16.28
N LEU A 380 -2.62 13.80 15.77
CA LEU A 380 -1.16 14.00 15.94
C LEU A 380 -0.70 15.30 15.26
N TYR A 381 -1.21 15.58 14.06
CA TYR A 381 -0.85 16.79 13.31
C TYR A 381 -1.39 18.05 13.99
N ASP A 382 -2.62 18.00 14.52
CA ASP A 382 -3.22 19.10 15.28
C ASP A 382 -2.38 19.41 16.53
N LYS A 383 -1.99 18.37 17.28
CA LYS A 383 -1.10 18.52 18.44
C LYS A 383 0.26 19.13 18.04
N ALA A 384 0.85 18.70 16.93
CA ALA A 384 2.08 19.30 16.44
C ALA A 384 1.90 20.78 16.06
N ARG A 385 0.76 21.17 15.47
CA ARG A 385 0.47 22.58 15.13
C ARG A 385 0.44 23.47 16.37
N GLU A 386 -0.11 23.00 17.49
CA GLU A 386 -0.12 23.74 18.76
C GLU A 386 1.30 24.04 19.26
N ALA A 387 2.28 23.19 18.93
CA ALA A 387 3.67 23.35 19.30
C ALA A 387 4.51 24.16 18.30
N LEU A 388 3.94 24.69 17.20
CA LEU A 388 4.70 25.49 16.23
C LEU A 388 5.43 26.72 16.81
N PRO A 389 4.92 27.42 17.84
CA PRO A 389 5.68 28.49 18.48
C PRO A 389 7.04 28.03 19.02
N GLU A 390 7.16 26.78 19.50
CA GLU A 390 8.43 26.18 19.92
C GLU A 390 9.40 26.10 18.73
N LEU A 391 8.95 25.56 17.60
CA LEU A 391 9.79 25.44 16.40
C LEU A 391 10.20 26.81 15.84
N ARG A 392 9.31 27.81 15.88
CA ARG A 392 9.67 29.18 15.48
C ARG A 392 10.81 29.73 16.33
N ALA A 393 10.78 29.47 17.64
CA ALA A 393 11.85 29.87 18.55
C ALA A 393 13.16 29.12 18.26
N GLU A 394 13.10 27.81 17.99
CA GLU A 394 14.28 27.01 17.63
C GLU A 394 14.91 27.47 16.30
N LEU A 395 14.09 27.74 15.28
CA LEU A 395 14.55 28.26 13.98
C LEU A 395 15.15 29.67 14.11
N ALA A 396 14.53 30.54 14.91
CA ALA A 396 15.07 31.87 15.19
C ALA A 396 16.43 31.80 15.90
N ALA A 397 16.62 30.83 16.81
CA ALA A 397 17.88 30.63 17.53
C ALA A 397 19.05 30.23 16.61
N VAL A 398 18.77 29.56 15.49
CA VAL A 398 19.76 29.24 14.43
C VAL A 398 19.80 30.28 13.31
N GLY A 399 19.14 31.43 13.49
CA GLY A 399 19.23 32.58 12.59
C GLY A 399 18.26 32.57 11.41
N VAL A 400 17.29 31.65 11.37
CA VAL A 400 16.25 31.63 10.33
C VAL A 400 15.22 32.72 10.61
N LYS A 401 15.08 33.66 9.68
CA LYS A 401 14.05 34.70 9.73
C LYS A 401 12.79 34.19 9.05
N ILE A 402 11.75 33.99 9.84
CA ILE A 402 10.43 33.62 9.34
C ILE A 402 9.65 34.93 9.23
N GLU A 403 9.31 35.34 8.01
CA GLU A 403 8.43 36.50 7.83
C GLU A 403 7.06 36.15 8.44
N GLU A 404 6.69 36.85 9.51
CA GLU A 404 5.33 36.81 10.02
C GLU A 404 4.44 37.42 8.93
N GLY A 405 3.67 36.58 8.24
CA GLY A 405 2.79 37.03 7.17
C GLY A 405 1.87 38.15 7.66
N GLN A 406 1.92 39.28 6.95
CA GLN A 406 0.93 40.36 7.06
C GLN A 406 -0.41 39.96 6.42
#